data_AF-A0A354V5A4-F1
#
_entry.id   AF-A0A354V5A4-F1
#
_cell.length_a   1.000
_cell.length_b   1.000
_cell.length_c   1.000
_cell.angle_alpha   90.00
_cell.angle_beta   90.00
_cell.angle_gamma   90.00
#
_symmetry.space_group_name_H-M   'P 1'
#
loop_
_entity.id
_entity.type
_entity.pdbx_description
1 polymer ?
#
loop_
_entity_poly.entity_id
_entity_poly.type
_entity_poly.pdbx_seq_one_letter_code
_entity_poly.pdbx_strand_id
1 'polypeptide(L)'
;KTAIVEGLALRIVNGDVPEALKGKQLLSLDLGAMVAGSKYRGEFEERLKAVLKEIEDAQGQVILFIDEMHTLIGAGKADGAMDASNLIKPELARGTLHCVGATTLNEYRKHVEKDAALARRFQPVFVGEPSVEDTISILRGIKEKYELHHGVRIADAALVAAATLSKRYITDRFLPDKAIDL
;
A
#
# COMPACT_ATOMS: atom_id res chain seq x y z
N LYS A 1 2.91 3.93 -3.89
CA LYS A 1 2.35 2.53 -3.89
C LYS A 1 0.92 2.53 -3.40
N THR A 2 0.65 3.12 -2.24
CA THR A 2 -0.69 3.39 -1.69
C THR A 2 -1.64 4.01 -2.72
N ALA A 3 -1.19 5.02 -3.48
CA ALA A 3 -1.97 5.62 -4.56
C ALA A 3 -2.49 4.65 -5.65
N ILE A 4 -1.78 3.55 -5.94
CA ILE A 4 -2.25 2.54 -6.90
C ILE A 4 -3.45 1.77 -6.31
N VAL A 5 -3.39 1.49 -5.02
CA VAL A 5 -4.43 0.78 -4.27
C VAL A 5 -5.65 1.68 -4.07
N GLU A 6 -5.44 2.95 -3.78
CA GLU A 6 -6.51 3.96 -3.77
C GLU A 6 -7.18 4.08 -5.15
N GLY A 7 -6.38 4.08 -6.22
CA GLY A 7 -6.88 4.01 -7.59
C GLY A 7 -7.73 2.77 -7.85
N LEU A 8 -7.32 1.60 -7.34
CA LEU A 8 -8.13 0.38 -7.41
C LEU A 8 -9.46 0.55 -6.65
N ALA A 9 -9.43 1.11 -5.44
CA ALA A 9 -10.64 1.36 -4.66
C ALA A 9 -11.62 2.28 -5.41
N LEU A 10 -11.13 3.37 -6.01
CA LEU A 10 -11.93 4.27 -6.84
C LEU A 10 -12.55 3.54 -8.04
N ARG A 11 -11.77 2.68 -8.72
CA ARG A 11 -12.27 1.89 -9.84
C ARG A 11 -13.36 0.91 -9.42
N ILE A 12 -13.22 0.26 -8.26
CA ILE A 12 -14.26 -0.62 -7.70
C ILE A 12 -15.55 0.16 -7.44
N VAL A 13 -15.45 1.34 -6.79
CA VAL A 13 -16.60 2.22 -6.51
C VAL A 13 -17.28 2.68 -7.80
N ASN A 14 -16.51 3.04 -8.82
CA ASN A 14 -17.03 3.48 -10.12
C ASN A 14 -17.56 2.32 -10.99
N GLY A 15 -17.39 1.06 -10.56
CA GLY A 15 -17.77 -0.12 -11.34
C GLY A 15 -16.86 -0.39 -12.55
N ASP A 16 -15.74 0.33 -12.69
CA ASP A 16 -14.71 0.14 -13.72
C ASP A 16 -13.74 -0.97 -13.32
N VAL A 17 -14.30 -2.15 -13.03
CA VAL A 17 -13.56 -3.36 -12.70
C VAL A 17 -14.26 -4.60 -13.27
N PRO A 18 -13.53 -5.71 -13.49
CA PRO A 18 -14.16 -6.98 -13.83
C PRO A 18 -15.22 -7.41 -12.82
N GLU A 19 -16.19 -8.21 -13.25
CA GLU A 19 -17.27 -8.73 -12.38
C GLU A 19 -16.76 -9.36 -11.08
N ALA A 20 -15.62 -10.05 -11.14
CA ALA A 20 -15.00 -10.67 -9.99
C ALA A 20 -14.59 -9.68 -8.87
N LEU A 21 -14.48 -8.37 -9.15
CA LEU A 21 -14.12 -7.33 -8.20
C LEU A 21 -15.26 -6.36 -7.89
N LYS A 22 -16.39 -6.43 -8.62
CA LYS A 22 -17.52 -5.52 -8.40
C LYS A 22 -18.12 -5.72 -7.02
N GLY A 23 -18.44 -4.62 -6.36
CA GLY A 23 -19.05 -4.62 -5.03
C GLY A 23 -18.12 -5.04 -3.88
N LYS A 24 -16.87 -5.44 -4.16
CA LYS A 24 -15.91 -5.74 -3.10
C LYS A 24 -15.52 -4.47 -2.33
N GLN A 25 -15.21 -4.64 -1.06
CA GLN A 25 -14.70 -3.57 -0.21
C GLN A 25 -13.18 -3.68 -0.08
N LEU A 26 -12.48 -2.59 -0.33
CA LEU A 26 -11.05 -2.50 -0.07
C LEU A 26 -10.84 -1.82 1.29
N LEU A 27 -10.29 -2.56 2.25
CA LEU A 27 -10.05 -2.07 3.61
C LEU A 27 -8.55 -1.95 3.86
N SER A 28 -8.08 -0.84 4.40
CA SER A 28 -6.69 -0.68 4.80
C SER A 28 -6.51 -1.06 6.27
N LEU A 29 -5.47 -1.85 6.56
CA LEU A 29 -5.07 -2.18 7.92
C LEU A 29 -4.12 -1.12 8.47
N ASP A 30 -4.56 -0.36 9.47
CA ASP A 30 -3.71 0.58 10.20
C ASP A 30 -3.01 -0.11 11.37
N LEU A 31 -1.74 -0.48 11.15
CA LEU A 31 -0.92 -1.11 12.19
C LEU A 31 -0.60 -0.17 13.35
N GLY A 32 -0.48 1.12 13.08
CA GLY A 32 -0.22 2.13 14.11
C GLY A 32 -1.37 2.23 15.10
N ALA A 33 -2.61 2.29 14.59
CA ALA A 33 -3.82 2.28 15.42
C ALA A 33 -3.98 0.97 16.22
N MET A 34 -3.59 -0.17 15.63
CA MET A 34 -3.69 -1.47 16.29
C MET A 34 -2.71 -1.60 17.46
N VAL A 35 -1.50 -1.07 17.32
CA VAL A 35 -0.48 -1.02 18.38
C VAL A 35 -0.80 0.07 19.42
N ALA A 36 -1.38 1.20 18.98
CA ALA A 36 -1.76 2.29 19.86
C ALA A 36 -2.75 1.82 20.94
N GLY A 37 -2.43 2.14 22.19
CA GLY A 37 -3.23 1.76 23.34
C GLY A 37 -3.19 0.27 23.69
N SER A 38 -2.37 -0.55 23.02
CA SER A 38 -2.07 -1.90 23.51
C SER A 38 -1.01 -1.81 24.61
N LYS A 39 -1.34 -2.30 25.81
CA LYS A 39 -0.39 -2.38 26.93
C LYS A 39 0.50 -3.61 26.84
N TYR A 40 0.01 -4.65 26.15
CA TYR A 40 0.64 -5.95 26.04
C TYR A 40 0.53 -6.50 24.61
N ARG A 41 1.50 -7.31 24.20
CA ARG A 41 1.53 -7.92 22.85
C ARG A 41 0.28 -8.73 22.53
N GLY A 42 -0.29 -9.43 23.51
CA GLY A 42 -1.50 -10.23 23.34
C GLY A 42 -2.72 -9.44 22.89
N GLU A 43 -2.86 -8.19 23.34
CA GLU A 43 -4.01 -7.34 22.96
C GLU A 43 -4.00 -7.02 21.47
N PHE A 44 -2.83 -6.78 20.88
CA PHE A 44 -2.71 -6.59 19.43
C PHE A 44 -3.04 -7.87 18.66
N GLU A 45 -2.54 -9.03 19.11
CA GLU A 45 -2.85 -10.30 18.45
C GLU A 45 -4.36 -10.59 18.48
N GLU A 46 -5.02 -10.30 19.61
CA GLU A 46 -6.48 -10.42 19.72
C GLU A 46 -7.21 -9.47 18.78
N ARG A 47 -6.78 -8.20 18.69
CA ARG A 47 -7.33 -7.25 17.73
C ARG A 47 -7.15 -7.73 16.29
N LEU A 48 -5.96 -8.23 15.94
CA LEU A 48 -5.69 -8.71 14.58
C LEU A 48 -6.51 -9.96 14.27
N LYS A 49 -6.66 -10.89 15.22
CA LYS A 49 -7.56 -12.05 15.07
C LYS A 49 -9.00 -11.62 14.87
N ALA A 50 -9.48 -10.60 15.58
CA ALA A 50 -10.83 -10.07 15.40
C ALA A 50 -11.02 -9.51 13.98
N VAL A 51 -10.06 -8.74 13.47
CA VAL A 51 -10.08 -8.22 12.10
C VAL A 51 -10.07 -9.35 11.07
N LEU A 52 -9.19 -10.36 11.22
CA LEU A 52 -9.13 -11.50 10.32
C LEU A 52 -10.44 -12.31 10.31
N LYS A 53 -11.08 -12.46 11.48
CA LYS A 53 -12.38 -13.11 11.59
C LYS A 53 -13.47 -12.32 10.87
N GLU A 54 -13.52 -11.00 11.00
CA GLU A 54 -14.48 -10.16 10.28
C GLU A 54 -14.31 -10.27 8.75
N ILE A 55 -13.06 -10.37 8.28
CA ILE A 55 -12.75 -10.59 6.86
C ILE A 55 -13.22 -11.97 6.39
N GLU A 56 -13.03 -13.00 7.20
CA GLU A 56 -13.50 -14.36 6.92
C GLU A 56 -15.04 -14.41 6.86
N ASP A 57 -15.70 -13.78 7.84
CA ASP A 57 -17.16 -13.66 7.93
C ASP A 57 -17.75 -12.86 6.75
N ALA A 58 -16.97 -11.95 6.15
CA ALA A 58 -17.33 -11.23 4.93
C ALA A 58 -17.28 -12.10 3.65
N GLN A 59 -16.97 -13.40 3.74
CA GLN A 59 -17.07 -14.37 2.65
C GLN A 59 -16.41 -13.91 1.33
N GLY A 60 -15.21 -13.36 1.45
CA GLY A 60 -14.41 -12.90 0.32
C GLY A 60 -14.88 -11.59 -0.32
N GLN A 61 -15.82 -10.86 0.29
CA GLN A 61 -16.21 -9.51 -0.15
C GLN A 61 -15.16 -8.45 0.18
N VAL A 62 -14.25 -8.74 1.11
CA VAL A 62 -13.19 -7.81 1.52
C VAL A 62 -11.86 -8.14 0.85
N ILE A 63 -11.18 -7.10 0.37
CA ILE A 63 -9.77 -7.10 -0.01
C ILE A 63 -9.01 -6.27 1.03
N LEU A 64 -8.11 -6.91 1.76
CA LEU A 64 -7.30 -6.24 2.78
C LEU A 64 -6.08 -5.59 2.13
N PHE A 65 -5.85 -4.31 2.37
CA PHE A 65 -4.61 -3.62 2.02
C PHE A 65 -3.72 -3.46 3.25
N ILE A 66 -2.49 -3.92 3.13
CA ILE A 66 -1.47 -3.81 4.16
C ILE A 66 -0.32 -3.00 3.59
N ASP A 67 -0.22 -1.73 4.01
CA ASP A 67 0.96 -0.93 3.71
C ASP A 67 2.14 -1.41 4.56
N GLU A 68 3.34 -1.28 4.03
CA GLU A 68 4.57 -1.75 4.67
C GLU A 68 4.45 -3.19 5.24
N MET A 69 3.88 -4.11 4.47
CA MET A 69 3.55 -5.49 4.91
C MET A 69 4.72 -6.25 5.56
N HIS A 70 5.97 -5.90 5.24
CA HIS A 70 7.15 -6.47 5.88
C HIS A 70 7.19 -6.24 7.40
N THR A 71 6.54 -5.20 7.91
CA THR A 71 6.41 -4.91 9.36
C THR A 71 5.64 -6.01 10.10
N LEU A 72 4.71 -6.72 9.43
CA LEU A 72 4.01 -7.88 9.98
C LEU A 72 4.84 -9.17 9.97
N ILE A 73 5.92 -9.22 9.18
CA ILE A 73 6.69 -10.43 8.85
C ILE A 73 8.10 -10.40 9.46
N GLY A 74 8.65 -9.21 9.71
CA GLY A 74 10.08 -8.99 9.93
C GLY A 74 10.50 -8.56 11.33
N ALA A 75 9.56 -8.52 12.26
CA ALA A 75 9.71 -7.90 13.57
C ALA A 75 10.58 -8.75 14.57
N GLY A 76 10.88 -10.00 14.22
CA GLY A 76 11.51 -10.98 15.13
C GLY A 76 13.03 -10.90 15.36
N LYS A 77 13.72 -9.77 15.15
CA LYS A 77 15.20 -9.69 15.38
C LYS A 77 15.69 -8.68 16.42
N ALA A 78 14.83 -7.83 16.97
CA ALA A 78 15.19 -6.95 18.07
C ALA A 78 14.07 -6.98 19.12
N ASP A 79 14.31 -7.71 20.21
CA ASP A 79 13.68 -7.69 21.55
C ASP A 79 12.16 -7.41 21.72
N GLY A 80 11.35 -7.42 20.66
CA GLY A 80 9.92 -7.31 20.85
C GLY A 80 9.02 -6.93 19.71
N ALA A 81 9.47 -7.00 18.47
CA ALA A 81 8.56 -6.70 17.37
C ALA A 81 7.75 -7.97 16.97
N MET A 82 6.46 -7.75 16.67
CA MET A 82 5.40 -8.75 16.53
C MET A 82 5.54 -9.64 15.30
N ASP A 83 5.66 -10.96 15.48
CA ASP A 83 5.53 -11.91 14.37
C ASP A 83 4.06 -12.26 14.11
N ALA A 84 3.33 -11.29 13.57
CA ALA A 84 1.95 -11.46 13.13
C ALA A 84 1.82 -12.41 11.91
N SER A 85 2.95 -12.79 11.28
CA SER A 85 2.95 -13.66 10.11
C SER A 85 2.27 -15.00 10.36
N ASN A 86 2.36 -15.52 11.59
CA ASN A 86 1.74 -16.81 11.97
C ASN A 86 0.21 -16.74 12.00
N LEU A 87 -0.37 -15.55 12.18
CA LEU A 87 -1.83 -15.35 12.17
C LEU A 87 -2.37 -15.27 10.74
N ILE A 88 -1.62 -14.69 9.80
CA ILE A 88 -2.06 -14.51 8.40
C ILE A 88 -1.76 -15.73 7.52
N LYS A 89 -0.71 -16.50 7.82
CA LYS A 89 -0.28 -17.68 7.02
C LYS A 89 -1.40 -18.71 6.80
N PRO A 90 -2.18 -19.12 7.84
CA PRO A 90 -3.28 -20.05 7.66
C PRO A 90 -4.37 -19.50 6.74
N GLU A 91 -4.73 -18.22 6.88
CA GLU A 91 -5.78 -17.59 6.08
C GLU A 91 -5.39 -17.46 4.61
N LEU A 92 -4.13 -17.09 4.35
CA LEU A 92 -3.56 -17.07 3.00
C LEU A 92 -3.50 -18.47 2.38
N ALA A 93 -3.24 -19.50 3.20
CA ALA A 93 -3.20 -20.88 2.73
C ALA A 93 -4.59 -21.44 2.39
N ARG A 94 -5.62 -21.05 3.15
CA ARG A 94 -7.03 -21.41 2.89
C ARG A 94 -7.64 -20.61 1.73
N GLY A 95 -7.07 -19.45 1.40
CA GLY A 95 -7.63 -18.53 0.41
C GLY A 95 -8.83 -17.73 0.93
N THR A 96 -9.02 -17.70 2.26
CA THR A 96 -10.05 -16.88 2.93
C THR A 96 -9.63 -15.42 2.97
N LEU A 97 -8.33 -15.14 3.11
CA LEU A 97 -7.77 -13.80 3.09
C LEU A 97 -7.31 -13.41 1.68
N HIS A 98 -8.03 -12.48 1.06
CA HIS A 98 -7.55 -11.75 -0.11
C HIS A 98 -6.88 -10.46 0.35
N CYS A 99 -5.60 -10.28 0.04
CA CYS A 99 -4.90 -9.06 0.42
C CYS A 99 -3.93 -8.55 -0.65
N VAL A 100 -3.72 -7.24 -0.62
CA VAL A 100 -2.66 -6.53 -1.35
C VAL A 100 -1.65 -6.02 -0.31
N GLY A 101 -0.41 -6.47 -0.41
CA GLY A 101 0.68 -6.00 0.43
C GLY A 101 1.61 -5.06 -0.32
N ALA A 102 1.88 -3.88 0.23
CA ALA A 102 2.90 -2.96 -0.31
C ALA A 102 4.20 -3.06 0.50
N THR A 103 5.33 -3.06 -0.19
CA THR A 103 6.65 -3.05 0.44
C THR A 103 7.71 -2.50 -0.51
N THR A 104 8.90 -2.18 0.00
CA THR A 104 10.05 -1.88 -0.87
C THR A 104 10.69 -3.19 -1.35
N LEU A 105 11.42 -3.13 -2.47
CA LEU A 105 12.11 -4.31 -2.99
C LEU A 105 13.10 -4.89 -1.98
N ASN A 106 13.81 -4.04 -1.24
CA ASN A 106 14.77 -4.46 -0.24
C ASN A 106 14.09 -5.21 0.91
N GLU A 107 12.97 -4.69 1.41
CA GLU A 107 12.25 -5.33 2.51
C GLU A 107 11.53 -6.62 2.07
N TYR A 108 11.04 -6.67 0.83
CA TYR A 108 10.54 -7.91 0.24
C TYR A 108 11.61 -9.01 0.25
N ARG A 109 12.82 -8.72 -0.26
CA ARG A 109 13.94 -9.67 -0.32
C ARG A 109 14.43 -10.11 1.07
N LYS A 110 14.38 -9.21 2.05
CA LYS A 110 14.84 -9.50 3.42
C LYS A 110 13.86 -10.35 4.20
N HIS A 111 12.55 -10.12 4.04
CA HIS A 111 11.52 -10.67 4.94
C HIS A 111 10.55 -11.63 4.25
N VAL A 112 9.99 -11.24 3.10
CA VAL A 112 8.93 -12.03 2.43
C VAL A 112 9.53 -13.17 1.61
N GLU A 113 10.55 -12.88 0.80
CA GLU A 113 11.17 -13.87 -0.09
C GLU A 113 11.90 -14.99 0.67
N LYS A 114 12.39 -14.69 1.88
CA LYS A 114 13.05 -15.69 2.74
C LYS A 114 12.07 -16.62 3.45
N ASP A 115 10.81 -16.24 3.57
CA ASP A 115 9.77 -17.08 4.16
C ASP A 115 9.08 -17.90 3.06
N ALA A 116 9.40 -19.19 2.99
CA ALA A 116 8.88 -20.09 1.95
C ALA A 116 7.34 -20.23 1.97
N ALA A 117 6.68 -20.01 3.11
CA ALA A 117 5.23 -20.07 3.18
C ALA A 117 4.60 -18.83 2.54
N LEU A 118 5.17 -17.64 2.79
CA LEU A 118 4.67 -16.38 2.22
C LEU A 118 5.05 -16.23 0.74
N ALA A 119 6.28 -16.57 0.37
CA ALA A 119 6.77 -16.46 -1.01
C ALA A 119 5.94 -17.30 -2.01
N ARG A 120 5.31 -18.39 -1.56
CA ARG A 120 4.42 -19.23 -2.38
C ARG A 120 2.97 -18.72 -2.46
N ARG A 121 2.59 -17.76 -1.62
CA ARG A 121 1.22 -17.23 -1.51
C ARG A 121 1.08 -15.82 -2.08
N PHE A 122 2.18 -15.07 -2.15
CA PHE A 122 2.21 -13.76 -2.78
C PHE A 122 2.71 -13.85 -4.22
N GLN A 123 2.00 -13.19 -5.13
CA GLN A 123 2.49 -12.91 -6.48
C GLN A 123 3.18 -11.54 -6.47
N PRO A 124 4.50 -11.46 -6.72
CA PRO A 124 5.17 -10.17 -6.81
C PRO A 124 4.72 -9.40 -8.06
N VAL A 125 4.35 -8.13 -7.86
CA VAL A 125 4.09 -7.16 -8.92
C VAL A 125 5.09 -6.01 -8.74
N PHE A 126 6.03 -5.90 -9.67
CA PHE A 126 7.04 -4.84 -9.62
C PHE A 126 6.43 -3.51 -10.06
N VAL A 127 6.55 -2.51 -9.20
CA VAL A 127 6.14 -1.13 -9.49
C VAL A 127 7.40 -0.27 -9.55
N GLY A 128 7.78 0.09 -10.78
CA GLY A 128 8.91 0.97 -11.04
C GLY A 128 8.58 2.44 -10.79
N GLU A 129 9.63 3.26 -10.74
CA GLU A 129 9.50 4.71 -10.84
C GLU A 129 8.89 5.08 -12.20
N PRO A 130 7.91 6.01 -12.26
CA PRO A 130 7.36 6.48 -13.53
C PRO A 130 8.40 7.26 -14.35
N SER A 131 8.18 7.34 -15.66
CA SER A 131 8.98 8.21 -16.51
C SER A 131 8.69 9.70 -16.22
N VAL A 132 9.51 10.60 -16.77
CA VAL A 132 9.26 12.04 -16.67
C VAL A 132 7.93 12.40 -17.35
N GLU A 133 7.63 11.81 -18.51
CA GLU A 133 6.38 12.04 -19.25
C GLU A 133 5.15 11.54 -18.47
N ASP A 134 5.24 10.35 -17.88
CA ASP A 134 4.18 9.82 -17.00
C ASP A 134 3.99 10.72 -15.79
N THR A 135 5.09 11.22 -15.21
CA THR A 135 5.03 12.12 -14.06
C THR A 135 4.36 13.44 -14.41
N ILE A 136 4.66 14.03 -15.57
CA ILE A 136 3.96 15.24 -16.04
C ILE A 136 2.46 14.96 -16.17
N SER A 137 2.07 13.79 -16.67
CA SER A 137 0.66 13.41 -16.78
C SER A 137 0.00 13.25 -15.40
N ILE A 138 0.71 12.66 -14.43
CA ILE A 138 0.27 12.57 -13.02
C ILE A 138 0.09 13.98 -12.43
N LEU A 139 1.08 14.87 -12.60
CA LEU A 139 1.04 16.24 -12.10
C LEU A 139 -0.15 17.02 -12.68
N ARG A 140 -0.43 16.85 -13.98
CA ARG A 140 -1.61 17.45 -14.63
C ARG A 140 -2.92 16.94 -14.02
N GLY A 141 -3.00 15.64 -13.72
CA GLY A 141 -4.18 15.03 -13.11
C GLY A 141 -4.47 15.53 -11.69
N ILE A 142 -3.44 15.89 -10.91
CA ILE A 142 -3.59 16.41 -9.55
C ILE A 142 -3.61 17.95 -9.49
N LYS A 143 -3.31 18.63 -10.60
CA LYS A 143 -3.17 20.09 -10.70
C LYS A 143 -4.35 20.84 -10.06
N GLU A 144 -5.58 20.52 -10.46
CA GLU A 144 -6.78 21.22 -9.99
C GLU A 144 -6.94 21.16 -8.47
N LYS A 145 -6.57 20.03 -7.86
CA LYS A 145 -6.61 19.85 -6.40
C LYS A 145 -5.64 20.81 -5.69
N TYR A 146 -4.44 20.98 -6.23
CA TYR A 146 -3.43 21.89 -5.67
C TYR A 146 -3.76 23.36 -5.92
N GLU A 147 -4.25 23.70 -7.12
CA GLU A 147 -4.73 25.05 -7.44
C GLU A 147 -5.83 25.49 -6.46
N LEU A 148 -6.81 24.62 -6.20
CA LEU A 148 -7.88 24.87 -5.24
C LEU A 148 -7.33 25.00 -3.81
N HIS A 149 -6.46 24.10 -3.38
CA HIS A 149 -5.91 24.10 -2.03
C HIS A 149 -5.09 25.36 -1.72
N HIS A 150 -4.30 25.82 -2.67
CA HIS A 150 -3.40 26.97 -2.49
C HIS A 150 -3.97 28.29 -3.01
N GLY A 151 -5.10 28.29 -3.72
CA GLY A 151 -5.70 29.49 -4.30
C GLY A 151 -4.85 30.13 -5.41
N VAL A 152 -4.09 29.32 -6.14
CA VAL A 152 -3.20 29.79 -7.23
C VAL A 152 -3.55 29.12 -8.55
N ARG A 153 -3.04 29.68 -9.65
CA ARG A 153 -2.99 28.99 -10.95
C ARG A 153 -1.58 28.47 -11.19
N ILE A 154 -1.48 27.21 -11.58
CA ILE A 154 -0.23 26.52 -11.89
C ILE A 154 -0.11 26.44 -13.41
N ALA A 155 0.93 27.06 -13.98
CA ALA A 155 1.18 26.98 -15.41
C ALA A 155 1.63 25.57 -15.83
N ASP A 156 1.22 25.10 -17.01
CA ASP A 156 1.63 23.77 -17.50
C ASP A 156 3.16 23.64 -17.62
N ALA A 157 3.84 24.73 -18.04
CA ALA A 157 5.28 24.81 -18.08
C ALA A 157 5.95 24.60 -16.69
N ALA A 158 5.26 24.97 -15.61
CA ALA A 158 5.76 24.73 -14.25
C ALA A 158 5.73 23.23 -13.90
N LEU A 159 4.69 22.49 -14.32
CA LEU A 159 4.61 21.04 -14.11
C LEU A 159 5.73 20.31 -14.87
N VAL A 160 5.97 20.71 -16.12
CA VAL A 160 7.07 20.17 -16.93
C VAL A 160 8.43 20.45 -16.28
N ALA A 161 8.62 21.68 -15.78
CA ALA A 161 9.84 22.06 -15.08
C ALA A 161 10.01 21.27 -13.76
N ALA A 162 8.97 21.13 -12.95
CA ALA A 162 9.00 20.38 -11.71
C ALA A 162 9.41 18.92 -11.93
N ALA A 163 8.80 18.23 -12.91
CA ALA A 163 9.17 16.85 -13.26
C ALA A 163 10.61 16.73 -13.77
N THR A 164 11.03 17.63 -14.67
CA THR A 164 12.36 17.58 -15.31
C THR A 164 13.49 17.92 -14.33
N LEU A 165 13.31 19.01 -13.55
CA LEU A 165 14.32 19.50 -12.63
C LEU A 165 14.43 18.59 -11.39
N SER A 166 13.32 18.11 -10.83
CA SER A 166 13.38 17.14 -9.72
C SER A 166 14.06 15.85 -10.14
N LYS A 167 13.82 15.33 -11.36
CA LYS A 167 14.52 14.15 -11.86
C LYS A 167 16.02 14.37 -11.98
N ARG A 168 16.44 15.56 -12.42
CA ARG A 168 17.85 15.89 -12.66
C ARG A 168 18.63 16.20 -11.40
N TYR A 169 18.03 16.93 -10.45
CA TYR A 169 18.77 17.53 -9.33
C TYR A 169 18.49 16.86 -7.97
N ILE A 170 17.37 16.16 -7.80
CA ILE A 170 17.03 15.45 -6.55
C ILE A 170 17.20 13.94 -6.83
N THR A 171 18.36 13.38 -6.47
CA THR A 171 18.77 12.01 -6.84
C THR A 171 18.50 10.96 -5.78
N ASP A 172 18.26 11.37 -4.53
CA ASP A 172 17.97 10.53 -3.37
C ASP A 172 16.48 10.18 -3.24
N ARG A 173 15.63 10.78 -4.08
CA ARG A 173 14.18 10.55 -4.11
C ARG A 173 13.70 10.12 -5.50
N PHE A 174 12.53 9.50 -5.54
CA PHE A 174 11.93 8.95 -6.74
C PHE A 174 10.74 9.79 -7.21
N LEU A 175 10.50 9.83 -8.51
CA LEU A 175 9.23 10.30 -9.07
C LEU A 175 8.07 9.37 -8.65
N PRO A 176 6.83 9.86 -8.59
CA PRO A 176 6.41 11.23 -8.85
C PRO A 176 6.58 12.17 -7.65
N ASP A 177 6.75 11.64 -6.43
CA ASP A 177 6.68 12.40 -5.18
C ASP A 177 7.60 13.63 -5.14
N LYS A 178 8.86 13.48 -5.55
CA LYS A 178 9.81 14.62 -5.56
C LYS A 178 9.44 15.74 -6.52
N ALA A 179 8.60 15.47 -7.52
CA ALA A 179 8.11 16.48 -8.44
C ALA A 179 6.83 17.15 -7.93
N ILE A 180 6.06 16.45 -7.08
CA ILE A 180 4.88 17.00 -6.41
C ILE A 180 5.28 17.99 -5.32
N ASP A 181 6.41 17.74 -4.65
CA ASP A 181 6.94 18.61 -3.60
C ASP A 181 7.56 19.94 -4.11
N LEU A 182 7.80 20.07 -5.42
CA LEU A 182 8.29 21.30 -6.06
C LEU A 182 7.15 22.15 -6.61
#